data_AF-A0A9D5D6X7-F1
#
_entry.id   AF-A0A9D5D6X7-F1
#
_cell.length_a   1.000
_cell.length_b   1.000
_cell.length_c   1.000
_cell.angle_alpha   90.00
_cell.angle_beta   90.00
_cell.angle_gamma   90.00
#
_symmetry.space_group_name_H-M   'P 1'
#
loop_
_entity.id
_entity.type
_entity.pdbx_description
1 polymer ?
#
loop_
_entity_poly.entity_id
_entity_poly.type
_entity_poly.pdbx_seq_one_letter_code
_entity_poly.pdbx_strand_id
1 'polypeptide(L)'
;MLSILSIDGGGVRGLVPGVVLEFLESKLQARSNFSLNAFLSDICIATSAAPTYLPPHHFETKTTSGKPRKFNLLDGGLVANNPTYEALSLLVGDNLDFFTRKSDDQNECDVMIISLGTGLAKKGKDTDSGNVAKWGVLDWLYRHGSSPIIDGFSDGNMASADDHTRQLLETFKCNKKFLRIQDENLTGDLASVDLSTKKNMDRLIQVGEDLLKKPVRRVNSKTKLYEELGDGRSNGDALTCCAKLLSDERKHRHGLPT
;
A
#
# COMPACT_ATOMS: atom_id res chain seq x y z
N MET A 1 11.14 -15.77 9.65
CA MET A 1 9.94 -15.09 9.08
C MET A 1 10.36 -14.08 8.00
N LEU A 2 9.63 -13.95 6.89
CA LEU A 2 9.78 -12.82 5.95
C LEU A 2 8.74 -11.72 6.28
N SER A 3 9.10 -10.45 6.13
CA SER A 3 8.22 -9.32 6.48
C SER A 3 8.12 -8.30 5.36
N ILE A 4 6.90 -7.88 5.03
CA ILE A 4 6.59 -6.86 4.04
C ILE A 4 5.86 -5.71 4.73
N LEU A 5 6.33 -4.49 4.46
CA LEU A 5 5.56 -3.27 4.68
C LEU A 5 5.24 -2.67 3.32
N SER A 6 3.96 -2.45 3.05
CA SER A 6 3.47 -1.84 1.81
C SER A 6 2.60 -0.64 2.13
N ILE A 7 2.71 0.39 1.29
CA ILE A 7 2.04 1.66 1.45
C ILE A 7 1.45 2.07 0.13
N ASP A 8 0.18 2.42 0.15
CA ASP A 8 -0.52 2.84 -1.05
C ASP A 8 -0.13 4.25 -1.49
N GLY A 9 -0.26 4.49 -2.79
CA GLY A 9 -0.26 5.84 -3.35
C GLY A 9 -1.46 6.65 -2.86
N GLY A 10 -1.39 7.98 -2.97
CA GLY A 10 -2.52 8.83 -2.57
C GLY A 10 -2.26 10.31 -2.37
N GLY A 11 -1.07 10.82 -2.72
CA GLY A 11 -0.72 12.24 -2.56
C GLY A 11 -0.65 12.63 -1.08
N VAL A 12 -1.31 13.74 -0.70
CA VAL A 12 -1.32 14.23 0.70
C VAL A 12 -1.91 13.23 1.69
N ARG A 13 -2.73 12.28 1.20
CA ARG A 13 -3.26 11.17 2.01
C ARG A 13 -2.18 10.21 2.52
N GLY A 14 -0.97 10.29 1.96
CA GLY A 14 0.23 9.61 2.46
C GLY A 14 0.63 10.00 3.90
N LEU A 15 0.06 11.08 4.47
CA LEU A 15 0.22 11.38 5.90
C LEU A 15 -0.35 10.29 6.81
N VAL A 16 -1.40 9.58 6.37
CA VAL A 16 -2.01 8.47 7.13
C VAL A 16 -0.99 7.34 7.36
N PRO A 17 -0.37 6.75 6.32
CA PRO A 17 0.74 5.81 6.52
C PRO A 17 2.00 6.48 7.06
N GLY A 18 2.22 7.78 6.85
CA GLY A 18 3.36 8.55 7.36
C GLY A 18 3.48 8.54 8.89
N VAL A 19 2.37 8.71 9.61
CA VAL A 19 2.34 8.61 11.10
C VAL A 19 2.72 7.20 11.56
N VAL A 20 2.27 6.17 10.83
CA VAL A 20 2.58 4.76 11.13
C VAL A 20 4.04 4.44 10.78
N LEU A 21 4.58 5.06 9.73
CA LEU A 21 5.96 4.92 9.29
C LEU A 21 6.96 5.56 10.24
N GLU A 22 6.68 6.77 10.76
CA GLU A 22 7.56 7.44 11.73
C GLU A 22 7.82 6.53 12.94
N PHE A 23 6.79 5.80 13.37
CA PHE A 23 6.90 4.79 14.41
C PHE A 23 7.79 3.60 14.00
N LEU A 24 7.66 3.10 12.76
CA LEU A 24 8.40 1.94 12.25
C LEU A 24 9.86 2.24 11.87
N GLU A 25 10.13 3.41 11.29
CA GLU A 25 11.46 3.89 10.89
C GLU A 25 12.36 4.11 12.10
N SER A 26 11.80 4.55 13.24
CA SER A 26 12.52 4.63 14.53
C SER A 26 13.14 3.28 14.98
N LYS A 27 12.87 2.18 14.26
CA LYS A 27 13.28 0.82 14.61
C LYS A 27 14.13 0.08 13.56
N LEU A 28 14.40 0.56 12.33
CA LEU A 28 15.00 -0.28 11.26
C LEU A 28 16.16 0.37 10.46
N GLN A 29 17.10 -0.44 9.93
CA GLN A 29 18.18 -0.06 8.98
C GLN A 29 18.34 -1.15 7.89
N ALA A 30 18.59 -0.78 6.61
CA ALA A 30 18.76 -1.73 5.49
C ALA A 30 19.79 -1.30 4.40
N ARG A 31 20.28 -2.27 3.59
CA ARG A 31 21.36 -2.19 2.56
C ARG A 31 20.83 -2.35 1.11
N SER A 32 21.60 -1.90 0.10
CA SER A 32 21.17 -1.71 -1.32
C SER A 32 21.95 -2.49 -2.41
N ASN A 33 21.42 -2.46 -3.65
CA ASN A 33 21.94 -3.07 -4.89
C ASN A 33 22.27 -1.98 -5.96
N PHE A 34 23.35 -2.12 -6.74
CA PHE A 34 24.08 -1.00 -7.36
C PHE A 34 23.56 -0.45 -8.72
N SER A 35 22.86 -1.24 -9.56
CA SER A 35 22.49 -0.81 -10.93
C SER A 35 21.13 -0.10 -11.05
N LEU A 36 20.28 -0.27 -10.03
CA LEU A 36 19.04 0.48 -9.81
C LEU A 36 19.24 1.58 -8.75
N ASN A 37 20.49 1.86 -8.39
CA ASN A 37 20.86 2.80 -7.34
C ASN A 37 20.75 4.24 -7.85
N ALA A 38 19.51 4.67 -8.11
CA ALA A 38 19.16 6.07 -8.34
C ALA A 38 19.20 6.86 -7.03
N PHE A 39 19.22 8.19 -7.11
CA PHE A 39 19.01 8.99 -5.91
C PHE A 39 17.61 8.71 -5.35
N LEU A 40 17.50 8.61 -4.02
CA LEU A 40 16.21 8.42 -3.36
C LEU A 40 15.23 9.54 -3.73
N SER A 41 15.72 10.78 -3.88
CA SER A 41 14.92 11.91 -4.35
C SER A 41 14.32 11.69 -5.73
N ASP A 42 15.06 11.10 -6.67
CA ASP A 42 14.55 10.80 -8.01
C ASP A 42 13.44 9.75 -7.97
N ILE A 43 13.61 8.72 -7.13
CA ILE A 43 12.60 7.68 -6.92
C ILE A 43 11.34 8.29 -6.30
N CYS A 44 11.48 9.12 -5.27
CA CYS A 44 10.37 9.77 -4.57
C CYS A 44 9.58 10.73 -5.48
N ILE A 45 10.26 11.54 -6.30
CA ILE A 45 9.61 12.44 -7.26
C ILE A 45 8.89 11.63 -8.32
N ALA A 46 9.57 10.63 -8.92
CA ALA A 46 8.99 9.78 -9.94
C ALA A 46 7.73 9.06 -9.48
N THR A 47 7.79 8.40 -8.31
CA THR A 47 6.65 7.61 -7.81
C THR A 47 5.46 8.47 -7.40
N SER A 48 5.63 9.79 -7.25
CA SER A 48 4.56 10.74 -6.88
C SER A 48 4.06 11.56 -8.07
N ALA A 49 4.63 11.39 -9.27
CA ALA A 49 4.37 12.20 -10.45
C ALA A 49 3.03 11.85 -11.13
N ALA A 50 1.92 12.05 -10.41
CA ALA A 50 0.59 11.65 -10.84
C ALA A 50 0.16 12.43 -12.09
N PRO A 51 -0.27 11.76 -13.18
CA PRO A 51 -0.82 12.45 -14.34
C PRO A 51 -1.94 13.39 -13.94
N THR A 52 -2.03 14.54 -14.62
CA THR A 52 -2.94 15.66 -14.32
C THR A 52 -2.58 16.50 -13.09
N TYR A 53 -1.72 16.01 -12.19
CA TYR A 53 -1.25 16.78 -11.02
C TYR A 53 0.19 17.26 -11.17
N LEU A 54 1.09 16.39 -11.62
CA LEU A 54 2.53 16.65 -11.66
C LEU A 54 3.15 16.22 -13.00
N PRO A 55 4.21 16.90 -13.46
CA PRO A 55 4.91 16.53 -14.69
C PRO A 55 5.67 15.19 -14.51
N PRO A 56 5.87 14.42 -15.60
CA PRO A 56 6.72 13.23 -15.58
C PRO A 56 8.13 13.55 -15.11
N HIS A 57 8.79 12.61 -14.42
CA HIS A 57 10.15 12.78 -13.92
C HIS A 57 11.19 12.06 -14.79
N HIS A 58 12.30 12.74 -15.05
CA HIS A 58 13.41 12.20 -15.85
C HIS A 58 14.72 12.24 -15.07
N PHE A 59 15.46 11.12 -15.08
CA PHE A 59 16.82 11.04 -14.53
C PHE A 59 17.64 9.93 -15.21
N GLU A 60 18.94 9.88 -14.93
CA GLU A 60 19.85 8.87 -15.47
C GLU A 60 20.67 8.19 -14.35
N THR A 61 20.89 6.88 -14.49
CA THR A 61 21.86 6.14 -13.66
C THR A 61 22.99 5.58 -14.53
N LYS A 62 24.02 5.00 -13.90
CA LYS A 62 25.09 4.29 -14.59
C LYS A 62 24.92 2.79 -14.42
N THR A 63 25.03 2.02 -15.50
CA THR A 63 25.10 0.57 -15.44
C THR A 63 26.44 0.11 -14.84
N THR A 64 26.56 -1.18 -14.54
CA THR A 64 27.83 -1.82 -14.14
C THR A 64 28.93 -1.66 -15.19
N SER A 65 28.57 -1.49 -16.46
CA SER A 65 29.48 -1.19 -17.58
C SER A 65 29.76 0.30 -17.78
N GLY A 66 29.28 1.16 -16.87
CA GLY A 66 29.48 2.62 -16.91
C GLY A 66 28.62 3.35 -17.95
N LYS A 67 27.73 2.67 -18.67
CA LYS A 67 26.85 3.29 -19.68
C LYS A 67 25.69 4.01 -18.99
N PRO A 68 25.24 5.16 -19.52
CA PRO A 68 24.07 5.85 -18.99
C PRO A 68 22.81 5.01 -19.27
N ARG A 69 21.94 4.94 -18.27
CA ARG A 69 20.58 4.37 -18.37
C ARG A 69 19.59 5.48 -18.03
N LYS A 70 18.72 5.80 -19.00
CA LYS A 70 17.72 6.85 -18.85
C LYS A 70 16.42 6.30 -18.28
N PHE A 71 15.78 7.08 -17.43
CA PHE A 71 14.47 6.81 -16.85
C PHE A 71 13.52 7.96 -17.18
N ASN A 72 12.32 7.63 -17.65
CA ASN A 72 11.22 8.58 -17.87
C ASN A 72 10.01 7.99 -17.17
N LEU A 73 9.72 8.47 -15.97
CA LEU A 73 8.80 7.81 -15.04
C LEU A 73 7.59 8.69 -14.74
N LEU A 74 6.49 8.00 -14.47
CA LEU A 74 5.23 8.53 -13.97
C LEU A 74 4.94 7.89 -12.61
N ASP A 75 3.90 8.38 -11.94
CA ASP A 75 3.41 7.81 -10.67
C ASP A 75 3.17 6.30 -10.76
N GLY A 76 3.62 5.60 -9.71
CA GLY A 76 3.47 4.16 -9.57
C GLY A 76 2.01 3.73 -9.44
N GLY A 77 1.11 4.62 -9.00
CA GLY A 77 -0.33 4.40 -8.87
C GLY A 77 -1.03 3.96 -10.16
N LEU A 78 -0.45 4.28 -11.32
CA LEU A 78 -0.93 3.78 -12.62
C LEU A 78 -0.80 2.27 -12.77
N VAL A 79 0.19 1.67 -12.10
CA VAL A 79 0.54 0.24 -12.24
C VAL A 79 0.31 -0.52 -10.94
N ALA A 80 0.65 0.06 -9.80
CA ALA A 80 0.62 -0.58 -8.49
C ALA A 80 0.27 0.45 -7.40
N ASN A 81 -0.98 0.95 -7.40
CA ASN A 81 -1.44 1.88 -6.37
C ASN A 81 -1.45 1.26 -4.96
N ASN A 82 -1.64 -0.06 -4.88
CA ASN A 82 -1.37 -0.87 -3.70
C ASN A 82 -0.21 -1.83 -4.02
N PRO A 83 1.04 -1.50 -3.62
CA PRO A 83 2.21 -2.26 -4.04
C PRO A 83 2.39 -3.59 -3.27
N THR A 84 1.40 -4.00 -2.45
CA THR A 84 1.52 -5.19 -1.59
C THR A 84 1.74 -6.46 -2.41
N TYR A 85 0.99 -6.62 -3.49
CA TYR A 85 1.12 -7.77 -4.37
C TYR A 85 2.47 -7.79 -5.08
N GLU A 86 2.93 -6.63 -5.57
CA GLU A 86 4.22 -6.53 -6.26
C GLU A 86 5.40 -6.80 -5.32
N ALA A 87 5.32 -6.33 -4.07
CA ALA A 87 6.32 -6.65 -3.06
C ALA A 87 6.35 -8.16 -2.74
N LEU A 88 5.17 -8.79 -2.63
CA LEU A 88 5.08 -10.23 -2.38
C LEU A 88 5.57 -11.04 -3.59
N SER A 89 5.22 -10.65 -4.82
CA SER A 89 5.62 -11.36 -6.04
C SER A 89 7.15 -11.34 -6.24
N LEU A 90 7.79 -10.21 -5.98
CA LEU A 90 9.25 -10.07 -5.98
C LEU A 90 9.91 -10.97 -4.93
N LEU A 91 9.40 -10.95 -3.69
CA LEU A 91 9.93 -11.81 -2.63
C LEU A 91 9.77 -13.30 -2.93
N VAL A 92 8.64 -13.71 -3.51
CA VAL A 92 8.42 -15.09 -3.97
C VAL A 92 9.42 -15.45 -5.06
N GLY A 93 9.63 -14.57 -6.04
CA GLY A 93 10.61 -14.79 -7.12
C GLY A 93 12.04 -14.97 -6.60
N ASP A 94 12.47 -14.10 -5.69
CA ASP A 94 13.82 -14.12 -5.13
C ASP A 94 14.05 -15.26 -4.10
N ASN A 95 12.98 -15.82 -3.54
CA ASN A 95 13.03 -16.82 -2.47
C ASN A 95 12.17 -18.06 -2.77
N LEU A 96 12.11 -18.50 -4.04
CA LEU A 96 11.19 -19.57 -4.45
C LEU A 96 11.35 -20.85 -3.62
N ASP A 97 12.59 -21.23 -3.27
CA ASP A 97 12.87 -22.39 -2.41
C ASP A 97 12.24 -22.27 -1.02
N PHE A 98 12.18 -21.06 -0.45
CA PHE A 98 11.50 -20.82 0.83
C PHE A 98 9.99 -21.07 0.73
N PHE A 99 9.37 -20.65 -0.36
CA PHE A 99 7.93 -20.78 -0.59
C PHE A 99 7.50 -22.17 -1.09
N THR A 100 8.41 -22.93 -1.71
CA THR A 100 8.12 -24.24 -2.33
C THR A 100 8.68 -25.44 -1.57
N ARG A 101 9.43 -25.20 -0.48
CA ARG A 101 9.95 -26.28 0.39
C ARG A 101 8.82 -27.24 0.76
N LYS A 102 8.96 -28.50 0.34
CA LYS A 102 7.99 -29.54 0.63
C LYS A 102 7.84 -29.70 2.14
N SER A 103 6.59 -29.67 2.58
CA SER A 103 6.12 -29.92 3.94
C SER A 103 6.35 -31.38 4.35
N ASP A 104 7.61 -31.81 4.49
CA ASP A 104 7.93 -33.09 5.15
C ASP A 104 7.86 -32.97 6.68
N ASP A 105 7.91 -31.75 7.20
CA ASP A 105 7.57 -31.41 8.58
C ASP A 105 6.88 -30.05 8.54
N GLN A 106 5.66 -29.96 9.08
CA GLN A 106 4.85 -28.85 9.67
C GLN A 106 5.23 -27.35 9.51
N ASN A 107 6.21 -26.96 8.71
CA ASN A 107 6.67 -25.60 8.54
C ASN A 107 5.92 -24.95 7.37
N GLU A 108 4.77 -24.36 7.69
CA GLU A 108 4.15 -23.32 6.86
C GLU A 108 5.18 -22.20 6.61
N CYS A 109 5.22 -21.65 5.39
CA CYS A 109 6.01 -20.45 5.14
C CYS A 109 5.50 -19.31 6.04
N ASP A 110 6.39 -18.74 6.85
CA ASP A 110 6.01 -17.66 7.78
C ASP A 110 6.30 -16.30 7.15
N VAL A 111 5.23 -15.67 6.63
CA VAL A 111 5.26 -14.34 6.00
C VAL A 111 4.30 -13.42 6.75
N MET A 112 4.79 -12.26 7.15
CA MET A 112 3.98 -11.19 7.72
C MET A 112 3.92 -9.99 6.78
N ILE A 113 2.72 -9.50 6.54
CA ILE A 113 2.46 -8.36 5.66
C ILE A 113 1.64 -7.34 6.42
N ILE A 114 2.17 -6.12 6.54
CA ILE A 114 1.43 -4.94 6.98
C ILE A 114 1.24 -4.06 5.75
N SER A 115 -0.01 -3.82 5.38
CA SER A 115 -0.37 -3.00 4.23
C SER A 115 -1.21 -1.82 4.70
N LEU A 116 -0.78 -0.61 4.35
CA LEU A 116 -1.39 0.63 4.84
C LEU A 116 -1.97 1.41 3.68
N GLY A 117 -3.29 1.56 3.70
CA GLY A 117 -4.03 2.36 2.76
C GLY A 117 -4.07 3.84 3.12
N THR A 118 -4.26 4.66 2.10
CA THR A 118 -4.40 6.13 2.22
C THR A 118 -5.87 6.59 2.35
N GLY A 119 -6.81 5.65 2.42
CA GLY A 119 -8.24 5.93 2.48
C GLY A 119 -8.89 6.05 1.10
N LEU A 120 -10.08 5.47 0.95
CA LEU A 120 -10.88 5.51 -0.27
C LEU A 120 -11.99 6.56 -0.11
N ALA A 121 -12.25 7.27 -1.20
CA ALA A 121 -13.39 8.17 -1.29
C ALA A 121 -14.68 7.36 -1.18
N LYS A 122 -15.61 7.81 -0.34
CA LYS A 122 -16.94 7.23 -0.29
C LYS A 122 -17.62 7.48 -1.64
N LYS A 123 -17.99 6.40 -2.34
CA LYS A 123 -18.70 6.50 -3.62
C LYS A 123 -20.00 7.29 -3.44
N GLY A 124 -20.08 8.43 -4.12
CA GLY A 124 -21.22 9.36 -4.07
C GLY A 124 -22.34 8.98 -5.03
N LYS A 125 -23.46 9.71 -4.98
CA LYS A 125 -24.60 9.52 -5.89
C LYS A 125 -24.30 9.86 -7.36
N ASP A 126 -23.23 10.63 -7.61
CA ASP A 126 -22.86 11.09 -8.96
C ASP A 126 -22.21 10.01 -9.84
N THR A 127 -21.88 8.85 -9.28
CA THR A 127 -21.36 7.69 -10.03
C THR A 127 -22.44 6.71 -10.45
N ASP A 128 -23.73 7.07 -10.33
CA ASP A 128 -24.83 6.26 -10.87
C ASP A 128 -24.72 6.11 -12.39
N SER A 129 -25.05 4.94 -12.92
CA SER A 129 -24.87 4.61 -14.33
C SER A 129 -25.66 5.54 -15.26
N GLY A 130 -26.84 6.03 -14.84
CA GLY A 130 -27.64 6.97 -15.62
C GLY A 130 -27.02 8.36 -15.74
N ASN A 131 -26.19 8.75 -14.76
CA ASN A 131 -25.43 10.00 -14.81
C ASN A 131 -24.10 9.84 -15.55
N VAL A 132 -23.37 8.76 -15.27
CA VAL A 132 -22.08 8.46 -15.92
C VAL A 132 -22.24 8.24 -17.43
N ALA A 133 -23.37 7.66 -17.88
CA ALA A 133 -23.66 7.49 -19.31
C ALA A 133 -23.70 8.81 -20.11
N LYS A 134 -23.87 9.95 -19.43
CA LYS A 134 -23.90 11.29 -20.05
C LYS A 134 -22.52 11.95 -20.11
N TRP A 135 -21.49 11.33 -19.55
CA TRP A 135 -20.16 11.93 -19.47
C TRP A 135 -19.45 11.92 -20.82
N GLY A 136 -18.88 13.06 -21.20
CA GLY A 136 -17.95 13.17 -22.31
C GLY A 136 -16.50 12.92 -21.88
N VAL A 137 -15.56 13.02 -22.84
CA VAL A 137 -14.12 12.81 -22.58
C VAL A 137 -13.59 13.76 -21.51
N LEU A 138 -14.01 15.03 -21.51
CA LEU A 138 -13.58 16.00 -20.50
C LEU A 138 -14.07 15.64 -19.11
N ASP A 139 -15.31 15.17 -18.98
CA ASP A 139 -15.86 14.72 -17.71
C ASP A 139 -15.12 13.50 -17.16
N TRP A 140 -14.70 12.58 -18.03
CA TRP A 140 -13.90 11.42 -17.65
C TRP A 140 -12.48 11.81 -17.21
N LEU A 141 -11.90 12.84 -17.82
CA LEU A 141 -10.56 13.32 -17.51
C LEU A 141 -10.53 14.22 -16.26
N TYR A 142 -11.54 15.07 -16.08
CA TYR A 142 -11.60 16.02 -14.98
C TYR A 142 -13.05 16.40 -14.64
N ARG A 143 -13.48 16.11 -13.41
CA ARG A 143 -14.82 16.47 -12.92
C ARG A 143 -14.76 16.81 -11.44
N HIS A 144 -15.27 17.99 -11.08
CA HIS A 144 -15.37 18.46 -9.69
C HIS A 144 -14.06 18.34 -8.87
N GLY A 145 -12.90 18.56 -9.50
CA GLY A 145 -11.61 18.50 -8.81
C GLY A 145 -11.01 17.09 -8.68
N SER A 146 -11.60 16.07 -9.32
CA SER A 146 -11.02 14.73 -9.41
C SER A 146 -10.88 14.28 -10.87
N SER A 147 -10.17 13.17 -11.10
CA SER A 147 -10.04 12.55 -12.41
C SER A 147 -10.70 11.18 -12.38
N PRO A 148 -12.00 11.07 -12.74
CA PRO A 148 -12.77 9.85 -12.53
C PRO A 148 -12.17 8.60 -13.16
N ILE A 149 -11.49 8.75 -14.32
CA ILE A 149 -10.81 7.62 -14.96
C ILE A 149 -9.60 7.14 -14.14
N ILE A 150 -8.76 8.06 -13.63
CA ILE A 150 -7.60 7.74 -12.81
C ILE A 150 -8.05 7.15 -11.47
N ASP A 151 -9.07 7.75 -10.85
CA ASP A 151 -9.65 7.27 -9.60
C ASP A 151 -10.20 5.85 -9.77
N GLY A 152 -10.95 5.60 -10.85
CA GLY A 152 -11.51 4.28 -11.14
C GLY A 152 -10.45 3.19 -11.36
N PHE A 153 -9.39 3.49 -12.13
CA PHE A 153 -8.26 2.56 -12.30
C PHE A 153 -7.52 2.33 -10.98
N SER A 154 -7.29 3.39 -10.21
CA SER A 154 -6.56 3.33 -8.93
C SER A 154 -7.31 2.51 -7.87
N ASP A 155 -8.62 2.70 -7.76
CA ASP A 155 -9.50 1.94 -6.85
C ASP A 155 -9.58 0.46 -7.25
N GLY A 156 -9.74 0.19 -8.55
CA GLY A 156 -9.80 -1.17 -9.08
C GLY A 156 -8.49 -1.94 -8.87
N ASN A 157 -7.35 -1.26 -9.06
CA ASN A 157 -6.04 -1.83 -8.80
C ASN A 157 -5.85 -2.16 -7.31
N MET A 158 -6.21 -1.23 -6.42
CA MET A 158 -6.10 -1.43 -4.96
C MET A 158 -6.87 -2.66 -4.47
N ALA A 159 -8.13 -2.83 -4.90
CA ALA A 159 -8.95 -3.96 -4.52
C ALA A 159 -8.42 -5.30 -5.09
N SER A 160 -7.89 -5.27 -6.31
CA SER A 160 -7.33 -6.45 -6.96
C SER A 160 -6.01 -6.90 -6.30
N ALA A 161 -5.16 -5.96 -5.92
CA ALA A 161 -3.89 -6.25 -5.24
C ALA A 161 -4.10 -6.95 -3.89
N ASP A 162 -5.09 -6.51 -3.11
CA ASP A 162 -5.44 -7.19 -1.85
C ASP A 162 -5.89 -8.63 -2.11
N ASP A 163 -6.79 -8.85 -3.06
CA ASP A 163 -7.29 -10.19 -3.40
C ASP A 163 -6.18 -11.11 -3.92
N HIS A 164 -5.35 -10.65 -4.86
CA HIS A 164 -4.22 -11.41 -5.39
C HIS A 164 -3.19 -11.76 -4.31
N THR A 165 -2.86 -10.81 -3.43
CA THR A 165 -1.97 -11.06 -2.28
C THR A 165 -2.50 -12.21 -1.44
N ARG A 166 -3.82 -12.23 -1.16
CA ARG A 166 -4.44 -13.30 -0.38
C ARG A 166 -4.40 -14.64 -1.08
N GLN A 167 -4.77 -14.68 -2.36
CA GLN A 167 -4.75 -15.93 -3.13
C GLN A 167 -3.34 -16.52 -3.17
N LEU A 168 -2.32 -15.68 -3.33
CA LEU A 168 -0.92 -16.11 -3.35
C LEU A 168 -0.46 -16.68 -2.01
N LEU A 169 -0.77 -16.01 -0.89
CA LEU A 169 -0.50 -16.52 0.46
C LEU A 169 -1.22 -17.86 0.73
N GLU A 170 -2.48 -17.98 0.30
CA GLU A 170 -3.26 -19.22 0.44
C GLU A 170 -2.69 -20.36 -0.41
N THR A 171 -2.17 -20.05 -1.59
CA THR A 171 -1.53 -21.02 -2.51
C THR A 171 -0.28 -21.63 -1.87
N PHE A 172 0.54 -20.81 -1.22
CA PHE A 172 1.74 -21.29 -0.51
C PHE A 172 1.45 -21.82 0.90
N LYS A 173 0.19 -21.81 1.34
CA LYS A 173 -0.22 -22.16 2.72
C LYS A 173 0.60 -21.40 3.78
N CYS A 174 0.94 -20.14 3.50
CA CYS A 174 1.68 -19.34 4.46
C CYS A 174 0.80 -19.00 5.68
N ASN A 175 1.42 -18.95 6.86
CA ASN A 175 0.72 -18.56 8.07
C ASN A 175 0.13 -17.15 7.90
N LYS A 176 -1.17 -17.00 8.16
CA LYS A 176 -1.98 -15.83 7.74
C LYS A 176 -1.71 -14.60 8.61
N LYS A 177 -0.56 -13.95 8.44
CA LYS A 177 -0.23 -12.67 9.09
C LYS A 177 -0.32 -11.50 8.10
N PHE A 178 -1.44 -11.39 7.37
CA PHE A 178 -1.72 -10.24 6.50
C PHE A 178 -2.71 -9.28 7.17
N LEU A 179 -2.22 -8.09 7.52
CA LEU A 179 -3.00 -6.99 8.08
C LEU A 179 -3.07 -5.86 7.06
N ARG A 180 -4.29 -5.50 6.66
CA ARG A 180 -4.59 -4.33 5.82
C ARG A 180 -5.36 -3.31 6.65
N ILE A 181 -4.87 -2.09 6.74
CA ILE A 181 -5.54 -0.97 7.43
C ILE A 181 -5.98 0.05 6.39
N GLN A 182 -7.29 0.25 6.26
CA GLN A 182 -7.90 1.03 5.19
C GLN A 182 -9.17 1.73 5.71
N ASP A 183 -9.32 3.02 5.43
CA ASP A 183 -10.62 3.71 5.56
C ASP A 183 -11.34 3.70 4.20
N GLU A 184 -12.65 3.46 4.17
CA GLU A 184 -13.45 3.37 2.93
C GLU A 184 -14.46 4.51 2.79
N ASN A 185 -14.46 5.47 3.71
CA ASN A 185 -15.55 6.41 3.90
C ASN A 185 -15.09 7.87 3.93
N LEU A 186 -13.96 8.20 3.28
CA LEU A 186 -13.51 9.58 3.18
C LEU A 186 -14.50 10.41 2.37
N THR A 187 -14.82 11.61 2.82
CA THR A 187 -15.82 12.48 2.19
C THR A 187 -15.35 13.94 2.13
N GLY A 188 -15.81 14.66 1.10
CA GLY A 188 -15.44 16.07 0.88
C GLY A 188 -13.93 16.24 0.77
N ASP A 189 -13.40 17.29 1.40
CA ASP A 189 -11.98 17.65 1.46
C ASP A 189 -11.04 16.48 1.83
N LEU A 190 -11.50 15.53 2.66
CA LEU A 190 -10.70 14.38 3.09
C LEU A 190 -10.44 13.39 1.95
N ALA A 191 -11.31 13.34 0.94
CA ALA A 191 -11.15 12.47 -0.21
C ALA A 191 -10.24 13.07 -1.29
N SER A 192 -9.88 14.35 -1.20
CA SER A 192 -8.95 15.00 -2.13
C SER A 192 -7.51 14.54 -1.89
N VAL A 193 -6.76 14.42 -2.99
CA VAL A 193 -5.37 13.95 -3.00
C VAL A 193 -4.34 15.08 -3.00
N ASP A 194 -4.79 16.32 -3.20
CA ASP A 194 -3.97 17.52 -3.43
C ASP A 194 -4.30 18.68 -2.47
N LEU A 195 -5.36 18.58 -1.66
CA LEU A 195 -5.77 19.64 -0.74
C LEU A 195 -4.94 19.63 0.56
N SER A 196 -3.82 20.34 0.55
CA SER A 196 -2.84 20.43 1.65
C SER A 196 -3.11 21.55 2.68
N THR A 197 -4.36 21.99 2.84
CA THR A 197 -4.67 23.00 3.87
C THR A 197 -4.43 22.42 5.27
N LYS A 198 -3.93 23.23 6.21
CA LYS A 198 -3.70 22.80 7.60
C LYS A 198 -4.93 22.11 8.20
N LYS A 199 -6.12 22.70 8.00
CA LYS A 199 -7.39 22.12 8.42
C LYS A 199 -7.64 20.72 7.85
N ASN A 200 -7.33 20.48 6.58
CA ASN A 200 -7.50 19.16 5.98
C ASN A 200 -6.48 18.16 6.52
N MET A 201 -5.21 18.57 6.64
CA MET A 201 -4.15 17.73 7.20
C MET A 201 -4.43 17.32 8.66
N ASP A 202 -4.86 18.25 9.51
CA ASP A 202 -5.23 17.96 10.90
C ASP A 202 -6.39 16.95 10.97
N ARG A 203 -7.37 17.06 10.06
CA ARG A 203 -8.48 16.10 9.97
C ARG A 203 -8.02 14.73 9.46
N LEU A 204 -7.08 14.66 8.52
CA LEU A 204 -6.50 13.39 8.04
C LEU A 204 -5.74 12.68 9.17
N ILE A 205 -5.03 13.43 10.03
CA ILE A 205 -4.41 12.87 11.25
C ILE A 205 -5.50 12.27 12.15
N GLN A 206 -6.58 13.00 12.40
CA GLN A 206 -7.70 12.50 13.21
C GLN A 206 -8.31 11.22 12.64
N VAL A 207 -8.45 11.13 11.31
CA VAL A 207 -8.92 9.92 10.62
C VAL A 207 -7.98 8.74 10.92
N GLY A 208 -6.67 8.94 10.86
CA GLY A 208 -5.68 7.92 11.21
C GLY A 208 -5.81 7.45 12.66
N GLU A 209 -5.92 8.38 13.61
CA GLU A 209 -6.11 8.08 15.04
C GLU A 209 -7.41 7.30 15.30
N ASP A 210 -8.49 7.65 14.62
CA ASP A 210 -9.77 6.95 14.75
C ASP A 210 -9.74 5.58 14.08
N LEU A 211 -9.01 5.43 12.97
CA LEU A 211 -8.83 4.17 12.28
C LEU A 211 -8.13 3.12 13.17
N LEU A 212 -7.20 3.54 14.05
CA LEU A 212 -6.59 2.67 15.05
C LEU A 212 -7.61 2.06 16.02
N LYS A 213 -8.69 2.78 16.33
CA LYS A 213 -9.74 2.34 17.26
C LYS A 213 -10.80 1.46 16.60
N LYS A 214 -10.89 1.49 15.26
CA LYS A 214 -11.87 0.69 14.49
C LYS A 214 -11.49 -0.80 14.50
N PRO A 215 -12.48 -1.71 14.39
CA PRO A 215 -12.21 -3.14 14.29
C PRO A 215 -11.41 -3.48 13.04
N VAL A 216 -10.63 -4.56 13.12
CA VAL A 216 -9.93 -5.09 11.95
C VAL A 216 -10.94 -5.57 10.92
N ARG A 217 -10.75 -5.12 9.68
CA ARG A 217 -11.56 -5.51 8.53
C ARG A 217 -10.71 -6.17 7.46
N ARG A 218 -11.35 -6.99 6.64
CA ARG A 218 -10.71 -7.77 5.59
C ARG A 218 -11.58 -7.80 4.36
N VAL A 219 -10.98 -7.70 3.17
CA VAL A 219 -11.71 -7.89 1.91
C VAL A 219 -12.27 -9.32 1.81
N ASN A 220 -13.55 -9.44 1.53
CA ASN A 220 -14.22 -10.69 1.21
C ASN A 220 -13.97 -11.02 -0.27
N SER A 221 -13.47 -12.22 -0.54
CA SER A 221 -13.06 -12.63 -1.89
C SER A 221 -14.22 -12.71 -2.89
N LYS A 222 -15.46 -12.87 -2.43
CA LYS A 222 -16.66 -12.94 -3.27
C LYS A 222 -17.28 -11.58 -3.49
N THR A 223 -17.49 -10.80 -2.43
CA THR A 223 -18.18 -9.50 -2.51
C THR A 223 -17.23 -8.36 -2.89
N LYS A 224 -15.91 -8.56 -2.72
CA LYS A 224 -14.86 -7.53 -2.83
C LYS A 224 -15.06 -6.34 -1.89
N LEU A 225 -15.90 -6.49 -0.87
CA LEU A 225 -16.12 -5.50 0.18
C LEU A 225 -15.31 -5.87 1.42
N TYR A 226 -14.92 -4.86 2.21
CA TYR A 226 -14.29 -5.12 3.50
C TYR A 226 -15.34 -5.51 4.54
N GLU A 227 -15.07 -6.57 5.29
CA GLU A 227 -15.95 -7.10 6.34
C GLU A 227 -15.16 -7.22 7.64
N GLU A 228 -15.81 -7.00 8.77
CA GLU A 228 -15.18 -7.18 10.09
C GLU A 228 -14.82 -8.65 10.32
N LEU A 229 -13.65 -8.90 10.93
CA LEU A 229 -13.22 -10.27 11.26
C LEU A 229 -14.00 -10.90 12.42
N GLY A 230 -14.77 -10.09 13.18
CA GLY A 230 -15.65 -10.56 14.26
C GLY A 230 -14.93 -11.00 15.54
N ASP A 231 -13.61 -10.87 15.61
CA ASP A 231 -12.79 -11.24 16.78
C ASP A 231 -12.67 -10.12 17.83
N GLY A 232 -13.31 -8.98 17.59
CA GLY A 232 -13.35 -7.82 18.48
C GLY A 232 -12.07 -7.01 18.57
N ARG A 233 -11.00 -7.37 17.83
CA ARG A 233 -9.72 -6.64 17.87
C ARG A 233 -9.79 -5.34 17.07
N SER A 234 -9.23 -4.27 17.63
CA SER A 234 -9.02 -3.03 16.89
C SER A 234 -7.78 -3.11 15.98
N ASN A 235 -7.67 -2.19 15.02
CA ASN A 235 -6.46 -2.06 14.19
C ASN A 235 -5.22 -1.76 15.06
N GLY A 236 -5.36 -0.98 16.14
CA GLY A 236 -4.29 -0.71 17.10
C GLY A 236 -3.83 -1.96 17.85
N ASP A 237 -4.76 -2.83 18.27
CA ASP A 237 -4.43 -4.11 18.90
C ASP A 237 -3.67 -5.03 17.94
N ALA A 238 -4.14 -5.10 16.68
CA ALA A 238 -3.49 -5.89 15.65
C ALA A 238 -2.08 -5.39 15.33
N LEU A 239 -1.87 -4.08 15.22
CA LEU A 239 -0.55 -3.48 15.04
C LEU A 239 0.36 -3.75 16.23
N THR A 240 -0.16 -3.69 17.45
CA THR A 240 0.61 -4.01 18.66
C THR A 240 1.09 -5.46 18.64
N CYS A 241 0.24 -6.38 18.21
CA CYS A 241 0.62 -7.79 18.02
C CYS A 241 1.71 -7.94 16.93
N CYS A 242 1.55 -7.29 15.78
CA CYS A 242 2.55 -7.29 14.71
C CYS A 242 3.90 -6.72 15.19
N ALA A 243 3.87 -5.60 15.92
CA ALA A 243 5.07 -4.97 16.46
C ALA A 243 5.82 -5.88 17.44
N LYS A 244 5.07 -6.60 18.30
CA LYS A 244 5.65 -7.60 19.20
C LYS A 244 6.33 -8.73 18.42
N LEU A 245 5.65 -9.30 17.42
CA LEU A 245 6.21 -10.35 16.57
C LEU A 245 7.49 -9.90 15.84
N LEU A 246 7.51 -8.67 15.30
CA LEU A 246 8.71 -8.10 14.66
C LEU A 246 9.86 -7.93 15.65
N SER A 247 9.56 -7.44 16.86
CA SER A 247 10.54 -7.26 17.92
C SER A 247 11.15 -8.60 18.36
N ASP A 248 10.32 -9.61 18.58
CA ASP A 248 10.75 -10.94 19.03
C ASP A 248 11.59 -11.65 17.96
N GLU A 249 11.18 -11.57 16.68
CA GLU A 249 11.97 -12.08 15.55
C GLU A 249 13.33 -11.38 15.45
N ARG A 250 13.36 -10.04 15.64
CA ARG A 250 14.63 -9.29 15.65
C ARG A 250 15.54 -9.75 16.78
N LYS A 251 15.01 -9.87 18.01
CA LYS A 251 15.77 -10.36 19.17
C LYS A 251 16.34 -11.75 18.89
N HIS A 252 15.50 -12.65 18.36
CA HIS A 252 15.90 -14.01 18.01
C HIS A 252 17.07 -14.03 17.02
N ARG A 253 17.02 -13.23 15.94
CA ARG A 253 18.12 -13.13 14.94
C ARG A 253 19.43 -12.60 15.52
N HIS A 254 19.35 -11.81 16.59
CA HIS A 254 20.51 -11.27 17.28
C HIS A 254 20.93 -12.08 18.51
N GLY A 255 20.30 -13.24 18.77
CA GLY A 255 20.58 -14.06 19.95
C GLY A 255 20.23 -13.40 21.28
N LEU A 256 19.34 -12.40 21.26
CA LEU A 256 18.86 -11.70 22.45
C LEU A 256 17.69 -12.47 23.08
N PRO A 257 17.54 -12.44 24.41
CA PRO A 257 16.38 -13.05 25.08
C PRO A 257 15.07 -12.38 24.62
N THR A 258 14.11 -13.21 24.24
CA THR A 258 12.75 -12.83 23.83
C THR A 258 11.96 -12.28 25.00
#